data_AF-A0AAE1A6C2-F1
#
_entry.id   AF-A0AAE1A6C2-F1
#
_cell.length_a   1.000
_cell.length_b   1.000
_cell.length_c   1.000
_cell.angle_alpha   90.00
_cell.angle_beta   90.00
_cell.angle_gamma   90.00
#
_symmetry.space_group_name_H-M   'P 1'
#
loop_
_entity.id
_entity.type
_entity.pdbx_description
1 polymer ?
#
loop_
_entity_poly.entity_id
_entity_poly.type
_entity_poly.pdbx_seq_one_letter_code
_entity_poly.pdbx_strand_id
1 'polypeptide(L)'
;MTLSPGLTTEGQVFYVVSMTLSPGLTTEGQVFYVVSMTLSPALTTEGQVFYVVSMTLSPGLTTEGQVFYVVSMTLSPALTTEGQVFYVVSMTLSPALTTEGQVFYVVSMTLSPGLTTERQVFYVVSMTLSPGLTTERQVFYVVSMTLSPGLTTEGQVFYVVSMTLSPGLTTERQVFYVVSMTLSPGLTTERQVFYVVSMTLSPGLTTERQVFYVVSMTLSPGL
;
A
#
# COMPACT_ATOMS: atom_id res chain seq x y z
N MET A 1 -11.35 -19.29 -18.63
CA MET A 1 -12.80 -19.23 -18.40
C MET A 1 -13.24 -17.80 -18.55
N THR A 2 -14.20 -17.58 -19.45
CA THR A 2 -14.86 -16.28 -19.61
C THR A 2 -16.28 -16.49 -19.12
N LEU A 3 -16.66 -15.81 -18.05
CA LEU A 3 -18.05 -15.78 -17.61
C LEU A 3 -18.77 -14.69 -18.38
N SER A 4 -19.89 -15.06 -18.99
CA SER A 4 -20.72 -14.13 -19.74
C SER A 4 -21.63 -13.32 -18.81
N PRO A 5 -22.00 -12.09 -19.19
CA PRO A 5 -22.96 -11.27 -18.43
C PRO A 5 -24.28 -12.01 -18.25
N GLY A 6 -24.94 -11.83 -17.09
CA GLY A 6 -26.25 -12.45 -16.80
C GLY A 6 -26.22 -13.87 -16.22
N LEU A 7 -25.04 -14.39 -15.86
CA LEU A 7 -24.92 -15.64 -15.10
C LEU A 7 -25.10 -15.37 -13.60
N THR A 8 -26.03 -16.06 -12.95
CA THR A 8 -26.18 -16.10 -11.49
C THR A 8 -25.71 -17.46 -10.96
N THR A 9 -24.80 -17.46 -9.98
CA THR A 9 -24.29 -18.67 -9.31
C THR A 9 -24.15 -18.43 -7.81
N GLU A 10 -24.48 -19.44 -6.99
CA GLU A 10 -24.39 -19.43 -5.53
C GLU A 10 -23.59 -20.64 -5.00
N GLY A 11 -22.69 -20.40 -4.04
CA GLY A 11 -22.00 -21.44 -3.26
C GLY A 11 -21.05 -22.39 -4.01
N GLN A 12 -20.42 -21.99 -5.12
CA GLN A 12 -19.54 -22.88 -5.89
C GLN A 12 -18.04 -22.61 -5.67
N VAL A 13 -17.23 -23.62 -5.98
CA VAL A 13 -15.76 -23.56 -5.96
C VAL A 13 -15.24 -23.80 -7.37
N PHE A 14 -14.37 -22.92 -7.86
CA PHE A 14 -13.81 -23.02 -9.20
C PHE A 14 -12.28 -23.12 -9.19
N TYR A 15 -11.76 -23.95 -10.08
CA TYR A 15 -10.33 -24.05 -10.38
C TYR A 15 -10.10 -23.66 -11.83
N VAL A 16 -9.38 -22.56 -12.05
CA VAL A 16 -9.28 -21.93 -13.37
C VAL A 16 -7.83 -21.53 -13.67
N VAL A 17 -7.37 -21.85 -14.87
CA VAL A 17 -6.03 -21.42 -15.32
C VAL A 17 -6.02 -19.92 -15.62
N SER A 18 -6.94 -19.46 -16.45
CA SER A 18 -7.08 -18.03 -16.77
C SER A 18 -8.53 -17.59 -16.61
N MET A 19 -8.76 -16.46 -15.95
CA MET A 19 -10.09 -15.89 -15.77
C MET A 19 -10.12 -14.44 -16.25
N THR A 20 -11.09 -14.16 -17.11
CA THR A 20 -11.44 -12.79 -17.49
C THR A 20 -12.93 -12.61 -17.20
N LEU A 21 -13.26 -11.69 -16.30
CA LEU A 21 -14.64 -11.32 -16.02
C LEU A 21 -14.99 -10.06 -16.81
N SER A 22 -16.13 -10.11 -17.51
CA SER A 22 -16.65 -9.02 -18.34
C SER A 22 -17.82 -8.31 -17.62
N PRO A 23 -18.14 -7.05 -17.97
CA PRO A 23 -19.26 -6.28 -17.42
C PRO A 23 -20.57 -7.07 -17.22
N GLY A 24 -21.30 -6.86 -16.12
CA GLY A 24 -22.67 -7.39 -15.94
C GLY A 24 -22.77 -8.80 -15.35
N LEU A 25 -21.76 -9.24 -14.61
CA LEU A 25 -21.80 -10.45 -13.80
C LEU A 25 -22.18 -10.11 -12.35
N THR A 26 -23.11 -10.87 -11.78
CA THR A 26 -23.53 -10.78 -10.37
C THR A 26 -23.40 -12.15 -9.73
N THR A 27 -22.53 -12.26 -8.72
CA THR A 27 -22.25 -13.53 -8.02
C THR A 27 -22.18 -13.31 -6.51
N GLU A 28 -22.64 -14.30 -5.74
CA GLU A 28 -22.63 -14.29 -4.27
C GLU A 28 -21.99 -15.59 -3.73
N GLY A 29 -21.16 -15.47 -2.68
CA GLY A 29 -20.61 -16.60 -1.93
C GLY A 29 -19.75 -17.62 -2.69
N GLN A 30 -18.96 -17.24 -3.70
CA GLN A 30 -18.06 -18.19 -4.40
C GLN A 30 -16.63 -18.16 -3.88
N VAL A 31 -15.92 -19.27 -4.15
CA VAL A 31 -14.47 -19.38 -3.95
C VAL A 31 -13.77 -19.71 -5.26
N PHE A 32 -12.74 -18.96 -5.61
CA PHE A 32 -11.98 -19.15 -6.84
C PHE A 32 -10.51 -19.42 -6.58
N TYR A 33 -9.98 -20.47 -7.23
CA TYR A 33 -8.55 -20.73 -7.34
C TYR A 33 -8.12 -20.45 -8.78
N VAL A 34 -7.34 -19.39 -8.99
CA VAL A 34 -7.03 -18.88 -10.33
C VAL A 34 -5.53 -18.70 -10.51
N VAL A 35 -4.96 -19.19 -11.61
CA VAL A 35 -3.55 -18.92 -11.91
C VAL A 35 -3.39 -17.47 -12.39
N SER A 36 -4.15 -17.05 -13.40
CA SER A 36 -4.11 -15.68 -13.91
C SER A 36 -5.50 -15.06 -13.98
N MET A 37 -5.66 -13.90 -13.34
CA MET A 37 -6.92 -13.16 -13.33
C MET A 37 -6.74 -11.74 -13.87
N THR A 38 -7.63 -11.38 -14.79
CA THR A 38 -7.82 -10.00 -15.24
C THR A 38 -9.26 -9.59 -14.99
N LEU A 39 -9.48 -8.57 -14.16
CA LEU A 39 -10.80 -7.98 -13.94
C LEU A 39 -10.95 -6.73 -14.81
N SER A 40 -12.01 -6.71 -15.63
CA SER A 40 -12.40 -5.60 -16.49
C SER A 40 -13.62 -4.86 -15.89
N PRO A 41 -13.88 -3.60 -16.28
CA PRO A 41 -14.90 -2.74 -15.67
C PRO A 41 -16.30 -3.36 -15.57
N ALA A 42 -17.13 -2.84 -14.64
CA ALA A 42 -18.56 -3.15 -14.46
C ALA A 42 -18.90 -4.57 -13.95
N LEU A 43 -18.07 -5.09 -13.05
CA LEU A 43 -18.38 -6.27 -12.25
C LEU A 43 -18.97 -5.83 -10.90
N THR A 44 -20.11 -6.40 -10.49
CA THR A 44 -20.71 -6.18 -9.16
C THR A 44 -20.77 -7.53 -8.44
N THR A 45 -19.91 -7.73 -7.46
CA THR A 45 -19.82 -8.99 -6.70
C THR A 45 -19.80 -8.73 -5.20
N GLU A 46 -20.45 -9.61 -4.45
CA GLU A 46 -20.52 -9.55 -2.99
C GLU A 46 -20.00 -10.87 -2.38
N GLY A 47 -19.24 -10.77 -1.29
CA GLY A 47 -18.84 -11.90 -0.45
C GLY A 47 -18.05 -13.03 -1.14
N GLN A 48 -17.12 -12.72 -2.04
CA GLN A 48 -16.28 -13.76 -2.68
C GLN A 48 -14.89 -13.86 -2.03
N VAL A 49 -14.29 -15.04 -2.19
CA VAL A 49 -12.89 -15.30 -1.81
C VAL A 49 -12.09 -15.74 -3.03
N PHE A 50 -10.97 -15.08 -3.28
CA PHE A 50 -10.09 -15.37 -4.42
C PHE A 50 -8.70 -15.80 -3.95
N TYR A 51 -8.22 -16.92 -4.44
CA TYR A 51 -6.84 -17.38 -4.35
C TYR A 51 -6.21 -17.28 -5.74
N VAL A 52 -5.32 -16.30 -5.93
CA VAL A 52 -4.81 -15.95 -7.26
C VAL A 52 -3.29 -15.93 -7.30
N VAL A 53 -2.68 -16.56 -8.31
CA VAL A 53 -1.23 -16.45 -8.48
C VAL A 53 -0.86 -15.07 -9.02
N SER A 54 -1.42 -14.67 -10.16
CA SER A 54 -1.20 -13.33 -10.74
C SER A 54 -2.51 -12.60 -10.99
N MET A 55 -2.64 -11.39 -10.46
CA MET A 55 -3.82 -10.55 -10.64
C MET A 55 -3.45 -9.21 -11.26
N THR A 56 -4.21 -8.83 -12.28
CA THR A 56 -4.22 -7.48 -12.86
C THR A 56 -5.62 -6.89 -12.77
N LEU A 57 -5.73 -5.74 -12.10
CA LEU A 57 -6.97 -5.00 -11.96
C LEU A 57 -6.97 -3.80 -12.91
N SER A 58 -8.00 -3.71 -13.76
CA SER A 58 -8.20 -2.63 -14.74
C SER A 58 -9.30 -1.65 -14.28
N PRO A 59 -9.33 -0.40 -14.79
CA PRO A 59 -10.31 0.64 -14.43
C PRO A 59 -11.77 0.20 -14.33
N GLY A 60 -12.55 0.79 -13.42
CA GLY A 60 -14.01 0.73 -13.36
C GLY A 60 -14.60 -0.51 -12.68
N LEU A 61 -13.86 -1.13 -11.76
CA LEU A 61 -14.35 -2.18 -10.88
C LEU A 61 -14.97 -1.57 -9.61
N THR A 62 -16.19 -2.00 -9.27
CA THR A 62 -16.89 -1.66 -8.03
C THR A 62 -17.26 -2.94 -7.30
N THR A 63 -16.59 -3.23 -6.19
CA THR A 63 -16.79 -4.48 -5.44
C THR A 63 -16.80 -4.21 -3.96
N GLU A 64 -17.63 -4.97 -3.25
CA GLU A 64 -17.83 -4.84 -1.81
C GLU A 64 -17.58 -6.20 -1.11
N GLY A 65 -16.98 -6.16 0.08
CA GLY A 65 -16.87 -7.33 0.97
C GLY A 65 -16.04 -8.49 0.43
N GLN A 66 -14.98 -8.21 -0.34
CA GLN A 66 -14.15 -9.23 -0.98
C GLN A 66 -12.88 -9.53 -0.18
N VAL A 67 -12.43 -10.79 -0.23
CA VAL A 67 -11.13 -11.21 0.32
C VAL A 67 -10.24 -11.81 -0.77
N PHE A 68 -9.03 -11.28 -0.90
CA PHE A 68 -8.06 -11.71 -1.90
C PHE A 68 -6.79 -12.25 -1.26
N TYR A 69 -6.38 -13.44 -1.65
CA TYR A 69 -5.07 -14.03 -1.39
C TYR A 69 -4.30 -14.09 -2.71
N VAL A 70 -3.29 -13.25 -2.87
CA VAL A 70 -2.61 -13.04 -4.17
C VAL A 70 -1.10 -13.17 -4.04
N VAL A 71 -0.46 -13.90 -4.96
CA VAL A 71 1.01 -13.95 -5.00
C VAL A 71 1.56 -12.66 -5.60
N SER A 72 1.14 -12.28 -6.81
CA SER A 72 1.52 -11.02 -7.45
C SER A 72 0.31 -10.20 -7.88
N MET A 73 0.27 -8.95 -7.42
CA MET A 73 -0.79 -8.01 -7.75
C MET A 73 -0.23 -6.75 -8.40
N THR A 74 -0.83 -6.40 -9.54
CA THR A 74 -0.63 -5.10 -10.19
C THR A 74 -1.96 -4.37 -10.25
N LEU A 75 -2.01 -3.21 -9.61
CA LEU A 75 -3.16 -2.30 -9.61
C LEU A 75 -2.91 -1.16 -10.59
N SER A 76 -3.80 -1.01 -11.57
CA SER A 76 -3.78 0.07 -12.59
C SER A 76 -4.85 1.13 -12.25
N PRO A 77 -4.82 2.34 -12.87
CA PRO A 77 -5.67 3.48 -12.50
C PRO A 77 -7.18 3.17 -12.43
N ALA A 78 -7.92 3.96 -11.65
CA ALA A 78 -9.38 4.02 -11.59
C ALA A 78 -10.11 2.76 -11.05
N LEU A 79 -9.60 2.16 -9.99
CA LEU A 79 -10.39 1.28 -9.13
C LEU A 79 -11.25 2.11 -8.16
N THR A 80 -12.48 1.69 -7.86
CA THR A 80 -13.27 2.25 -6.74
C THR A 80 -13.81 1.08 -5.94
N THR A 81 -13.15 0.74 -4.83
CA THR A 81 -13.54 -0.40 -4.00
C THR A 81 -13.74 0.01 -2.56
N GLU A 82 -14.68 -0.66 -1.90
CA GLU A 82 -15.03 -0.42 -0.50
C GLU A 82 -14.94 -1.76 0.27
N GLY A 83 -14.36 -1.70 1.47
CA GLY A 83 -14.39 -2.81 2.44
C GLY A 83 -13.72 -4.11 2.00
N GLN A 84 -12.60 -4.06 1.29
CA GLN A 84 -11.87 -5.28 0.91
C GLN A 84 -10.65 -5.53 1.80
N VAL A 85 -10.28 -6.80 1.89
CA VAL A 85 -9.07 -7.26 2.59
C VAL A 85 -8.17 -8.00 1.60
N PHE A 86 -6.91 -7.55 1.56
CA PHE A 86 -5.90 -8.11 0.66
C PHE A 86 -4.75 -8.74 1.44
N TYR A 87 -4.46 -10.00 1.14
CA TYR A 87 -3.25 -10.71 1.56
C TYR A 87 -2.37 -10.94 0.35
N VAL A 88 -1.27 -10.20 0.23
CA VAL A 88 -0.47 -10.17 -1.00
C VAL A 88 1.01 -10.41 -0.73
N VAL A 89 1.65 -11.27 -1.52
CA VAL A 89 3.10 -11.46 -1.41
C VAL A 89 3.82 -10.25 -2.01
N SER A 90 3.53 -9.92 -3.27
CA SER A 90 4.14 -8.78 -3.97
C SER A 90 3.09 -7.86 -4.58
N MET A 91 3.09 -6.60 -4.18
CA MET A 91 2.15 -5.59 -4.66
C MET A 91 2.87 -4.42 -5.32
N THR A 92 2.44 -4.10 -6.53
CA THR A 92 2.82 -2.87 -7.23
C THR A 92 1.58 -2.01 -7.48
N LEU A 93 1.63 -0.79 -6.97
CA LEU A 93 0.57 0.20 -7.11
C LEU A 93 1.00 1.29 -8.10
N SER A 94 0.20 1.47 -9.15
CA SER A 94 0.42 2.45 -10.22
C SER A 94 -0.35 3.76 -9.94
N PRO A 95 0.00 4.89 -10.61
CA PRO A 95 -0.66 6.19 -10.40
C PRO A 95 -2.19 6.13 -10.60
N ALA A 96 -2.93 7.08 -9.98
CA ALA A 96 -4.37 7.31 -10.15
C ALA A 96 -5.31 6.18 -9.67
N LEU A 97 -4.94 5.51 -8.58
CA LEU A 97 -5.87 4.69 -7.79
C LEU A 97 -6.59 5.58 -6.77
N THR A 98 -7.90 5.40 -6.59
CA THR A 98 -8.71 6.01 -5.53
C THR A 98 -9.43 4.92 -4.76
N THR A 99 -9.01 4.65 -3.54
CA THR A 99 -9.56 3.53 -2.74
C THR A 99 -9.91 4.01 -1.34
N GLU A 100 -11.02 3.52 -0.79
CA GLU A 100 -11.51 3.85 0.54
C GLU A 100 -11.72 2.56 1.36
N GLY A 101 -11.37 2.61 2.65
CA GLY A 101 -11.75 1.56 3.62
C GLY A 101 -11.08 0.20 3.42
N GLN A 102 -9.84 0.20 2.92
CA GLN A 102 -9.10 -1.02 2.58
C GLN A 102 -8.10 -1.42 3.67
N VAL A 103 -7.93 -2.73 3.87
CA VAL A 103 -6.87 -3.30 4.72
C VAL A 103 -5.95 -4.18 3.89
N PHE A 104 -4.66 -3.90 3.96
CA PHE A 104 -3.63 -4.61 3.22
C PHE A 104 -2.63 -5.29 4.14
N TYR A 105 -2.42 -6.59 3.92
CA TYR A 105 -1.35 -7.39 4.50
C TYR A 105 -0.40 -7.80 3.39
N VAL A 106 0.79 -7.19 3.34
CA VAL A 106 1.69 -7.31 2.19
C VAL A 106 3.11 -7.68 2.60
N VAL A 107 3.73 -8.63 1.91
CA VAL A 107 5.16 -8.94 2.17
C VAL A 107 6.03 -7.86 1.54
N SER A 108 5.88 -7.58 0.25
CA SER A 108 6.66 -6.55 -0.45
C SER A 108 5.74 -5.59 -1.18
N MET A 109 5.85 -4.30 -0.85
CA MET A 109 5.04 -3.24 -1.45
C MET A 109 5.92 -2.18 -2.09
N THR A 110 5.59 -1.85 -3.34
CA THR A 110 6.16 -0.71 -4.07
C THR A 110 5.04 0.25 -4.46
N LEU A 111 5.13 1.50 -3.97
CA LEU A 111 4.22 2.57 -4.38
C LEU A 111 4.89 3.50 -5.39
N SER A 112 4.21 3.72 -6.51
CA SER A 112 4.62 4.64 -7.58
C SER A 112 4.00 6.05 -7.37
N PRO A 113 4.55 7.10 -7.99
CA PRO A 113 4.00 8.47 -7.92
C PRO A 113 2.53 8.55 -8.36
N GLY A 114 1.79 9.57 -7.90
CA GLY A 114 0.42 9.89 -8.35
C GLY A 114 -0.69 9.05 -7.72
N LEU A 115 -0.43 8.39 -6.59
CA LEU A 115 -1.43 7.64 -5.83
C LEU A 115 -2.22 8.59 -4.91
N THR A 116 -3.56 8.53 -4.96
CA THR A 116 -4.46 9.25 -4.04
C THR A 116 -5.30 8.26 -3.24
N THR A 117 -5.02 8.13 -1.95
CA THR A 117 -5.68 7.13 -1.10
C THR A 117 -6.19 7.75 0.19
N GLU A 118 -7.35 7.27 0.64
CA GLU A 118 -7.98 7.75 1.85
C GLU A 118 -8.33 6.58 2.77
N ARG A 119 -8.09 6.74 4.08
CA ARG A 119 -8.54 5.81 5.15
C ARG A 119 -8.11 4.36 4.92
N GLN A 120 -6.80 4.13 4.89
CA GLN A 120 -6.24 2.80 4.69
C GLN A 120 -5.34 2.38 5.84
N VAL A 121 -5.32 1.06 6.08
CA VAL A 121 -4.42 0.43 7.04
C VAL A 121 -3.54 -0.57 6.30
N PHE A 122 -2.24 -0.41 6.47
CA PHE A 122 -1.23 -1.26 5.84
C PHE A 122 -0.39 -1.98 6.89
N TYR A 123 -0.28 -3.30 6.74
CA TYR A 123 0.66 -4.15 7.46
C TYR A 123 1.65 -4.71 6.45
N VAL A 124 2.89 -4.22 6.48
CA VAL A 124 3.87 -4.50 5.41
C VAL A 124 5.20 -4.98 5.98
N VAL A 125 5.78 -6.02 5.40
CA VAL A 125 7.13 -6.45 5.79
C VAL A 125 8.17 -5.50 5.19
N SER A 126 8.16 -5.30 3.88
CA SER A 126 9.09 -4.43 3.17
C SER A 126 8.35 -3.42 2.32
N MET A 127 8.53 -2.14 2.60
CA MET A 127 7.89 -1.05 1.86
C MET A 127 8.92 -0.14 1.22
N THR A 128 8.74 0.12 -0.08
CA THR A 128 9.48 1.15 -0.82
C THR A 128 8.50 2.20 -1.33
N LEU A 129 8.76 3.45 -0.96
CA LEU A 129 7.95 4.61 -1.34
C LEU A 129 8.74 5.51 -2.29
N SER A 130 8.15 5.77 -3.46
CA SER A 130 8.68 6.69 -4.48
C SER A 130 8.04 8.09 -4.35
N PRO A 131 8.69 9.17 -4.83
CA PRO A 131 8.16 10.55 -4.83
C PRO A 131 6.74 10.68 -5.40
N GLY A 132 6.04 11.77 -5.05
CA GLY A 132 4.76 12.15 -5.69
C GLY A 132 3.52 11.40 -5.20
N LEU A 133 3.58 10.81 -4.02
CA LEU A 133 2.43 10.21 -3.33
C LEU A 133 1.60 11.31 -2.64
N THR A 134 0.28 11.38 -2.86
CA THR A 134 -0.62 12.27 -2.11
C THR A 134 -1.62 11.42 -1.36
N THR A 135 -1.47 11.28 -0.05
CA THR A 135 -2.36 10.42 0.74
C THR A 135 -2.88 11.15 1.95
N GLU A 136 -4.12 10.85 2.33
CA GLU A 136 -4.71 11.39 3.55
C GLU A 136 -5.10 10.26 4.50
N ARG A 137 -4.79 10.45 5.79
CA ARG A 137 -5.29 9.63 6.91
C ARG A 137 -4.99 8.13 6.76
N GLN A 138 -3.72 7.79 6.73
CA GLN A 138 -3.27 6.40 6.66
C GLN A 138 -2.50 5.99 7.90
N VAL A 139 -2.61 4.69 8.22
CA VAL A 139 -1.82 4.06 9.28
C VAL A 139 -1.00 2.93 8.68
N PHE A 140 0.31 2.99 8.92
CA PHE A 140 1.27 2.01 8.43
C PHE A 140 1.95 1.29 9.58
N TYR A 141 1.94 -0.04 9.53
CA TYR A 141 2.73 -0.93 10.38
C TYR A 141 3.74 -1.64 9.49
N VAL A 142 5.02 -1.28 9.61
CA VAL A 142 6.05 -1.71 8.66
C VAL A 142 7.27 -2.28 9.36
N VAL A 143 7.78 -3.42 8.89
CA VAL A 143 9.04 -3.95 9.42
C VAL A 143 10.22 -3.16 8.86
N SER A 144 10.34 -3.05 7.54
CA SER A 144 11.42 -2.34 6.87
C SER A 144 10.86 -1.32 5.89
N MET A 145 11.18 -0.05 6.09
CA MET A 145 10.73 1.04 5.24
C MET A 145 11.91 1.80 4.62
N THR A 146 11.84 1.97 3.30
CA THR A 146 12.73 2.85 2.55
C THR A 146 11.91 3.97 1.91
N LEU A 147 12.28 5.21 2.23
CA LEU A 147 11.64 6.41 1.71
C LEU A 147 12.61 7.16 0.78
N SER A 148 12.12 7.45 -0.42
CA SER A 148 12.84 8.23 -1.44
C SER A 148 12.50 9.73 -1.34
N PRO A 149 13.33 10.63 -1.90
CA PRO A 149 13.09 12.08 -1.91
C PRO A 149 11.74 12.46 -2.55
N GLY A 150 11.16 13.62 -2.20
CA GLY A 150 9.99 14.21 -2.90
C GLY A 150 8.62 13.61 -2.56
N LEU A 151 8.46 13.06 -1.35
CA LEU A 151 7.16 12.64 -0.82
C LEU A 151 6.41 13.83 -0.23
N THR A 152 5.16 14.07 -0.63
CA THR A 152 4.28 15.11 -0.04
C THR A 152 3.01 14.46 0.50
N THR A 153 3.01 14.12 1.78
CA THR A 153 1.90 13.41 2.44
C THR A 153 1.37 14.23 3.61
N GLU A 154 0.08 14.13 3.90
CA GLU A 154 -0.55 14.78 5.04
C GLU A 154 -1.25 13.77 5.96
N GLY A 155 -1.05 13.90 7.29
CA GLY A 155 -1.88 13.22 8.28
C GLY A 155 -1.67 11.70 8.37
N GLN A 156 -0.43 11.24 8.23
CA GLN A 156 -0.08 9.82 8.33
C GLN A 156 0.55 9.48 9.69
N VAL A 157 0.31 8.24 10.14
CA VAL A 157 0.97 7.64 11.30
C VAL A 157 1.73 6.39 10.88
N PHE A 158 2.99 6.32 11.27
CA PHE A 158 3.88 5.20 10.95
C PHE A 158 4.39 4.52 12.21
N TYR A 159 4.26 3.21 12.25
CA TYR A 159 4.90 2.32 13.22
C TYR A 159 5.89 1.44 12.48
N VAL A 160 7.19 1.68 12.69
CA VAL A 160 8.25 1.09 11.87
C VAL A 160 9.33 0.44 12.71
N VAL A 161 9.76 -0.78 12.37
CA VAL A 161 10.91 -1.39 13.04
C VAL A 161 12.20 -0.76 12.54
N SER A 162 12.45 -0.81 11.24
CA SER A 162 13.66 -0.26 10.61
C SER A 162 13.29 0.73 9.51
N MET A 163 13.75 1.98 9.65
CA MET A 163 13.51 3.04 8.69
C MET A 163 14.80 3.58 8.11
N THR A 164 14.86 3.69 6.78
CA THR A 164 15.91 4.42 6.06
C THR A 164 15.30 5.59 5.31
N LEU A 165 15.78 6.80 5.61
CA LEU A 165 15.36 8.02 4.92
C LEU A 165 16.48 8.55 4.01
N SER A 166 16.12 8.81 2.76
CA SER A 166 16.97 9.47 1.77
C SER A 166 16.85 11.01 1.87
N PRO A 167 17.83 11.78 1.35
CA PRO A 167 17.79 13.26 1.32
C PRO A 167 16.54 13.83 0.63
N GLY A 168 16.17 15.10 0.86
CA GLY A 168 15.14 15.78 0.04
C GLY A 168 13.67 15.36 0.28
N LEU A 169 13.35 14.92 1.50
CA LEU A 169 11.98 14.62 1.93
C LEU A 169 11.28 15.91 2.41
N THR A 170 10.16 16.29 1.79
CA THR A 170 9.31 17.44 2.18
C THR A 170 7.91 16.97 2.58
N THR A 171 7.75 16.60 3.84
CA THR A 171 6.50 16.09 4.38
C THR A 171 5.86 17.09 5.34
N GLU A 172 4.53 17.08 5.47
CA GLU A 172 3.82 17.85 6.48
C GLU A 172 3.01 16.93 7.40
N ARG A 173 2.97 17.23 8.71
CA ARG A 173 2.04 16.62 9.69
C ARG A 173 2.09 15.08 9.73
N GLN A 174 3.27 14.53 10.02
CA GLN A 174 3.45 13.10 10.22
C GLN A 174 3.90 12.77 11.64
N VAL A 175 3.49 11.60 12.12
CA VAL A 175 3.97 11.01 13.38
C VAL A 175 4.62 9.67 13.10
N PHE A 176 5.84 9.51 13.58
CA PHE A 176 6.62 8.28 13.42
C PHE A 176 6.96 7.68 14.77
N TYR A 177 6.69 6.38 14.92
CA TYR A 177 7.17 5.54 16.01
C TYR A 177 8.12 4.51 15.41
N VAL A 178 9.42 4.65 15.70
CA VAL A 178 10.47 3.89 15.02
C VAL A 178 11.40 3.21 16.01
N VAL A 179 11.69 1.93 15.80
CA VAL A 179 12.69 1.24 16.64
C VAL A 179 14.10 1.66 16.21
N SER A 180 14.45 1.55 14.93
CA SER A 180 15.76 1.91 14.41
C SER A 180 15.64 2.79 13.18
N MET A 181 16.25 3.97 13.22
CA MET A 181 16.21 4.96 12.14
C MET A 181 17.61 5.27 11.63
N THR A 182 17.79 5.25 10.31
CA THR A 182 18.99 5.75 9.63
C THR A 182 18.63 6.96 8.77
N LEU A 183 19.33 8.06 9.00
CA LEU A 183 19.13 9.33 8.31
C LEU A 183 20.33 9.66 7.42
N SER A 184 20.05 9.95 6.15
CA SER A 184 21.03 10.48 5.19
C SER A 184 21.09 12.02 5.26
N PRO A 185 22.20 12.66 4.82
CA PRO A 185 22.36 14.13 4.81
C PRO A 185 21.28 14.86 4.00
N GLY A 186 21.04 16.16 4.23
CA GLY A 186 20.18 16.98 3.34
C GLY A 186 18.68 16.77 3.51
N LEU A 187 18.23 16.43 4.72
CA LEU A 187 16.82 16.36 5.07
C LEU A 187 16.29 17.77 5.41
N THR A 188 15.20 18.20 4.76
CA THR A 188 14.47 19.44 5.05
C THR A 188 13.02 19.11 5.33
N THR A 189 12.66 18.88 6.60
CA THR A 189 11.26 18.56 6.94
C THR A 189 10.63 19.67 7.74
N GLU A 190 9.32 19.84 7.58
CA GLU A 190 8.52 20.76 8.38
C GLU A 190 7.50 19.97 9.22
N ARG A 191 7.37 20.31 10.52
CA ARG A 191 6.29 19.83 11.41
C ARG A 191 6.15 18.31 11.50
N GLN A 192 7.20 17.63 11.92
CA GLN A 192 7.17 16.19 12.21
C GLN A 192 7.43 15.90 13.69
N VAL A 193 6.84 14.79 14.17
CA VAL A 193 7.14 14.22 15.48
C VAL A 193 7.66 12.81 15.32
N PHE A 194 8.83 12.54 15.89
CA PHE A 194 9.46 11.23 15.88
C PHE A 194 9.64 10.72 17.31
N TYR A 195 9.22 9.48 17.54
CA TYR A 195 9.55 8.70 18.72
C TYR A 195 10.46 7.56 18.28
N VAL A 196 11.74 7.62 18.65
CA VAL A 196 12.78 6.73 18.12
C VAL A 196 13.55 6.04 19.24
N VAL A 197 13.71 4.72 19.17
CA VAL A 197 14.54 4.00 20.15
C VAL A 197 16.03 4.17 19.84
N SER A 198 16.45 3.90 18.61
CA SER A 198 17.82 4.11 18.14
C SER A 198 17.88 4.89 16.84
N MET A 199 18.72 5.91 16.80
CA MET A 199 18.93 6.76 15.63
C MET A 199 20.40 6.78 15.22
N THR A 200 20.66 6.60 13.93
CA THR A 200 21.97 6.83 13.31
C THR A 200 21.88 8.01 12.36
N LEU A 201 22.71 9.02 12.60
CA LEU A 201 22.74 10.26 11.84
C LEU A 201 24.00 10.36 11.00
N SER A 202 23.82 10.66 9.71
CA SER A 202 24.91 11.13 8.85
C SER A 202 25.11 12.65 8.99
N PRO A 203 26.34 13.18 8.82
CA PRO A 203 26.60 14.63 8.89
C PRO A 203 25.78 15.43 7.86
N GLY A 204 25.36 16.67 8.17
CA GLY A 204 24.67 17.56 7.22
C GLY A 204 23.15 17.65 7.36
N LEU A 205 22.62 17.49 8.57
CA LEU A 205 21.20 17.68 8.90
C LEU A 205 20.88 19.17 9.11
N THR A 206 19.87 19.69 8.42
CA THR A 206 19.29 21.03 8.67
C THR A 206 17.85 20.86 9.15
N THR A 207 17.62 21.07 10.45
CA THR A 207 16.29 20.89 11.05
C THR A 207 15.61 22.23 11.23
N GLU A 208 14.46 22.45 10.59
CA GLU A 208 13.53 23.51 10.98
C GLU A 208 12.27 22.86 11.57
N ARG A 209 11.92 23.21 12.82
CA ARG A 209 10.67 22.78 13.50
C ARG A 209 10.42 21.26 13.56
N GLN A 210 11.36 20.51 14.11
CA GLN A 210 11.21 19.07 14.42
C GLN A 210 11.15 18.82 15.92
N VAL A 211 10.44 17.76 16.32
CA VAL A 211 10.48 17.23 17.68
C VAL A 211 10.87 15.76 17.62
N PHE A 212 12.04 15.44 18.18
CA PHE A 212 12.47 14.06 18.37
C PHE A 212 12.45 13.68 19.85
N TYR A 213 11.86 12.53 20.12
CA TYR A 213 12.01 11.80 21.37
C TYR A 213 12.87 10.58 21.09
N VAL A 214 14.19 10.70 21.32
CA VAL A 214 15.16 9.64 21.01
C VAL A 214 15.70 9.02 22.29
N VAL A 215 15.69 7.70 22.38
CA VAL A 215 16.30 6.99 23.52
C VAL A 215 17.82 6.91 23.37
N SER A 216 18.32 6.60 22.16
CA SER A 216 19.75 6.54 21.86
C SER A 216 20.08 7.09 20.47
N MET A 217 21.17 7.85 20.37
CA MET A 217 21.61 8.48 19.12
C MET A 217 23.10 8.21 18.87
N THR A 218 23.43 7.83 17.64
CA THR A 218 24.80 7.60 17.17
C THR A 218 25.06 8.47 15.94
N LEU A 219 26.23 9.10 15.89
CA LEU A 219 26.70 9.82 14.70
C LEU A 219 27.60 8.88 13.91
N SER A 220 27.30 8.66 12.62
CA SER A 220 28.21 7.93 11.75
C SER A 220 29.46 8.78 11.51
N PRO A 221 30.67 8.18 11.55
CA PRO A 221 31.89 8.91 11.29
C PRO A 221 31.87 9.42 9.85
N GLY A 222 31.94 10.75 9.69
CA GLY A 222 32.07 11.37 8.38
C GLY A 222 33.41 10.99 7.74
N LEU A 223 33.39 10.60 6.47
CA LEU A 223 34.56 10.61 5.60
C LEU A 223 34.80 12.03 5.06
#